data_AF-A0A7X9GRI7-F1
#
_entry.id   AF-A0A7X9GRI7-F1
#
_cell.length_a   1.000
_cell.length_b   1.000
_cell.length_c   1.000
_cell.angle_alpha   90.00
_cell.angle_beta   90.00
_cell.angle_gamma   90.00
#
_symmetry.space_group_name_H-M   'P 1'
#
loop_
_entity.id
_entity.type
_entity.pdbx_description
1 polymer ?
#
loop_
_entity_poly.entity_id
_entity_poly.type
_entity_poly.pdbx_seq_one_letter_code
_entity_poly.pdbx_strand_id
1 'polypeptide(L)'
;MKKQAIIVLLLCFISFGAFAQNELKLWYEQPAKMWTEALPIGNGFIGGMVFGDTENELIQLNEGTLWSGGPQKKNSNPEAHKYLKPIREALANEEYKLANELCRKMQGYYT
;
A
#
# COMPACT_ATOMS: atom_id res chain seq x y z
N MET A 1 -40.61 33.66 36.08
CA MET A 1 -40.53 32.18 36.10
C MET A 1 -40.40 31.57 34.70
N LYS A 2 -41.32 31.84 33.75
CA LYS A 2 -41.27 31.24 32.39
C LYS A 2 -39.98 31.52 31.60
N LYS A 3 -39.43 32.74 31.65
CA LYS A 3 -38.17 33.09 30.97
C LYS A 3 -36.93 32.35 31.50
N GLN A 4 -36.88 32.09 32.81
CA GLN A 4 -35.76 31.36 33.40
C GLN A 4 -35.82 29.86 33.09
N ALA A 5 -37.02 29.27 33.02
CA ALA A 5 -37.20 27.90 32.56
C ALA A 5 -36.75 27.71 31.10
N ILE A 6 -37.00 28.69 30.23
CA ILE A 6 -36.55 28.67 28.81
C ILE A 6 -35.02 28.75 28.71
N ILE A 7 -34.37 29.57 29.53
CA ILE A 7 -32.90 29.70 29.54
C ILE A 7 -32.24 28.41 30.02
N VAL A 8 -32.79 27.76 31.05
CA VAL A 8 -32.29 26.47 31.55
C VAL A 8 -32.47 25.38 30.49
N LEU A 9 -33.61 25.35 29.79
CA LEU A 9 -33.86 24.39 28.71
C LEU A 9 -32.88 24.58 27.54
N LEU A 10 -32.59 25.83 27.16
CA LEU A 10 -31.61 26.17 26.13
C LEU A 10 -30.18 25.78 26.54
N LEU A 11 -29.81 25.98 27.80
CA LEU A 11 -28.50 25.57 28.32
C LEU A 11 -28.35 24.03 28.33
N CYS A 12 -29.42 23.29 28.66
CA CYS A 12 -29.41 21.82 28.59
C CYS A 12 -29.26 21.28 27.16
N PHE A 13 -29.74 21.99 26.14
CA PHE A 13 -29.57 21.61 24.72
C PHE A 13 -28.16 21.89 24.19
N ILE A 14 -27.44 22.88 24.73
CA ILE A 14 -26.06 23.19 24.33
C ILE A 14 -25.05 22.18 24.90
N SER A 15 -25.40 21.48 25.98
CA SER A 15 -24.52 20.50 26.64
C SER A 15 -24.57 19.09 26.06
N PHE A 16 -25.38 18.81 25.03
CA PHE A 16 -25.30 17.54 24.31
C PHE A 16 -24.14 17.60 23.30
N GLY A 17 -22.96 17.15 23.74
CA GLY A 17 -21.84 16.91 22.85
C GLY A 17 -22.23 15.91 21.78
N ALA A 18 -22.31 16.35 20.52
CA ALA A 18 -22.56 15.48 19.40
C ALA A 18 -21.29 14.67 19.09
N PHE A 19 -21.21 13.44 19.60
CA PHE A 19 -20.20 12.46 19.18
C PHE A 19 -20.60 11.89 17.82
N ALA A 20 -20.29 12.62 16.75
CA ALA A 20 -20.63 12.26 15.38
C ALA A 20 -19.61 11.32 14.72
N GLN A 21 -18.47 11.07 15.35
CA GLN A 21 -17.43 10.19 14.81
C GLN A 21 -17.59 8.79 15.38
N ASN A 22 -17.99 7.86 14.52
CA ASN A 22 -17.83 6.45 14.78
C ASN A 22 -16.32 6.16 14.78
N GLU A 23 -15.76 5.67 15.88
CA GLU A 23 -14.33 5.30 15.93
C GLU A 23 -14.10 4.07 15.06
N LEU A 24 -13.74 4.29 13.80
CA LEU A 24 -13.23 3.23 12.92
C LEU A 24 -11.88 2.78 13.46
N LYS A 25 -11.91 1.75 14.31
CA LYS A 25 -10.72 1.21 14.98
C LYS A 25 -10.55 -0.27 14.72
N LEU A 26 -9.30 -0.66 14.61
CA LEU A 26 -8.86 -2.04 14.72
C LEU A 26 -8.33 -2.22 16.14
N TRP A 27 -8.87 -3.18 16.87
CA TRP A 27 -8.52 -3.46 18.27
C TRP A 27 -8.43 -4.96 18.50
N TYR A 28 -7.49 -5.39 19.33
CA TYR A 28 -7.20 -6.79 19.60
C TYR A 28 -6.89 -6.99 21.09
N GLU A 29 -7.24 -8.16 21.61
CA GLU A 29 -7.04 -8.51 23.03
C GLU A 29 -5.68 -9.20 23.28
N GLN A 30 -4.90 -9.44 22.22
CA GLN A 30 -3.62 -10.15 22.29
C GLN A 30 -2.59 -9.49 21.36
N PRO A 31 -1.30 -9.53 21.72
CA PRO A 31 -0.22 -9.06 20.86
C PRO A 31 -0.10 -9.94 19.60
N ALA A 32 0.44 -9.34 18.54
CA ALA A 32 0.73 -10.03 17.29
C ALA A 32 1.85 -11.06 17.48
N LYS A 33 1.67 -12.28 16.96
CA LYS A 33 2.71 -13.33 16.92
C LYS A 33 3.39 -13.39 15.57
N MET A 34 2.72 -12.91 14.52
CA MET A 34 3.26 -12.83 13.16
C MET A 34 2.97 -11.48 12.53
N TRP A 35 3.76 -11.14 11.51
CA TRP A 35 3.74 -9.83 10.86
C TRP A 35 2.36 -9.41 10.34
N THR A 36 1.56 -10.33 9.81
CA THR A 36 0.23 -10.05 9.28
C THR A 36 -0.82 -9.67 10.34
N GLU A 37 -0.52 -9.90 11.62
CA GLU A 37 -1.36 -9.51 12.75
C GLU A 37 -0.96 -8.14 13.33
N ALA A 38 0.26 -7.67 13.03
CA ALA A 38 0.76 -6.40 13.52
C ALA A 38 0.05 -5.22 12.84
N LEU A 39 -0.08 -4.11 13.57
CA LEU A 39 -0.82 -2.95 13.10
C LEU A 39 0.09 -1.98 12.32
N PRO A 40 -0.24 -1.65 11.04
CA PRO A 40 0.54 -0.71 10.25
C PRO A 40 0.27 0.73 10.66
N ILE A 41 1.34 1.51 10.79
CA ILE A 41 1.33 2.97 10.89
C ILE A 41 2.29 3.57 9.87
N GLY A 42 2.02 4.78 9.38
CA GLY A 42 2.93 5.43 8.45
C GLY A 42 2.49 6.81 7.98
N ASN A 43 3.43 7.58 7.44
CA ASN A 43 3.20 8.92 6.90
C ASN A 43 3.36 9.01 5.38
N GLY A 44 3.39 7.87 4.69
CA GLY A 44 3.67 7.76 3.25
C GLY A 44 5.15 7.68 2.88
N PHE A 45 6.06 7.92 3.83
CA PHE A 45 7.51 7.80 3.63
C PHE A 45 8.13 6.78 4.60
N ILE A 46 7.89 6.93 5.90
CA ILE A 46 8.28 5.96 6.92
C ILE A 46 7.05 5.15 7.33
N GLY A 47 7.24 3.85 7.51
CA GLY A 47 6.24 2.92 8.00
C GLY A 47 6.72 2.16 9.23
N GLY A 48 5.78 1.74 10.06
CA GLY A 48 6.00 0.91 11.23
C GLY A 48 4.93 -0.18 11.32
N MET A 49 5.32 -1.38 11.74
CA MET A 49 4.40 -2.46 12.09
C MET A 49 4.51 -2.71 13.58
N VAL A 50 3.44 -2.45 14.32
CA VAL A 50 3.41 -2.50 15.80
C VAL A 50 2.88 -3.86 16.25
N PHE A 51 3.67 -4.60 17.04
CA PHE A 51 3.30 -5.95 17.48
C PHE A 51 2.51 -5.96 18.81
N GLY A 52 2.77 -5.02 19.71
CA GLY A 52 1.98 -4.84 20.94
C GLY A 52 2.38 -5.73 22.11
N ASP A 53 3.55 -6.37 22.06
CA ASP A 53 4.03 -7.23 23.16
C ASP A 53 4.41 -6.38 24.39
N THR A 54 3.89 -6.76 25.55
CA THR A 54 4.02 -5.98 26.79
C THR A 54 5.40 -6.07 27.44
N GLU A 55 6.14 -7.16 27.22
CA GLU A 55 7.47 -7.36 27.81
C GLU A 55 8.58 -6.97 26.83
N ASN A 56 8.44 -7.36 25.57
CA ASN A 56 9.44 -7.15 24.52
C ASN A 56 8.77 -6.69 23.21
N GLU A 57 8.44 -5.40 23.15
CA GLU A 57 7.82 -4.81 21.95
C GLU A 57 8.75 -4.89 20.72
N LEU A 58 8.13 -5.15 19.56
CA LEU A 58 8.77 -5.08 18.25
C LEU A 58 8.02 -4.09 17.36
N ILE A 59 8.70 -3.02 16.97
CA ILE A 59 8.23 -2.14 15.89
C ILE A 59 9.13 -2.36 14.69
N GLN A 60 8.64 -3.10 13.69
CA GLN A 60 9.37 -3.27 12.43
C GLN A 60 9.24 -2.00 11.60
N LEU A 61 10.37 -1.48 11.10
CA LEU A 61 10.41 -0.22 10.36
C LEU A 61 10.56 -0.46 8.85
N ASN A 62 9.96 0.44 8.07
CA ASN A 62 10.16 0.59 6.64
C ASN A 62 10.45 2.05 6.30
N GLU A 63 11.23 2.26 5.25
CA GLU A 63 11.51 3.56 4.66
C GLU A 63 11.29 3.46 3.15
N GLY A 64 10.56 4.42 2.56
CA GLY A 64 9.99 4.32 1.23
C GLY A 64 11.02 4.30 0.09
N THR A 65 12.26 4.69 0.35
CA THR A 65 13.36 4.72 -0.63
C THR A 65 14.41 3.62 -0.43
N LEU A 66 14.25 2.78 0.59
CA LEU A 66 15.17 1.68 0.88
C LEU A 66 14.94 0.49 -0.06
N TRP A 67 15.42 0.65 -1.29
CA TRP A 67 15.40 -0.37 -2.34
C TRP A 67 16.79 -0.95 -2.55
N SER A 68 16.85 -2.24 -2.91
CA SER A 68 18.10 -2.86 -3.36
C SER A 68 18.43 -2.43 -4.80
N GLY A 69 19.71 -2.55 -5.17
CA GLY A 69 20.20 -2.16 -6.48
C GLY A 69 20.64 -0.69 -6.55
N GLY A 70 20.62 -0.13 -7.75
CA GLY A 70 21.06 1.24 -8.01
C GLY A 70 20.68 1.67 -9.43
N PRO A 71 21.12 2.86 -9.88
CA PRO A 71 20.83 3.35 -11.22
C PRO A 71 21.22 2.32 -12.31
N GLN A 72 20.21 1.83 -13.03
CA GLN A 72 20.40 0.88 -14.14
C GLN A 72 20.58 1.64 -15.46
N LYS A 73 21.22 0.99 -16.44
CA LYS A 73 21.28 1.53 -17.81
C LYS A 73 19.86 1.67 -18.37
N LYS A 74 19.54 2.85 -18.95
CA LYS A 74 18.22 3.16 -19.52
C LYS A 74 17.74 2.19 -20.60
N ASN A 75 18.66 1.48 -21.26
CA ASN A 75 18.33 0.54 -22.31
C ASN A 75 19.07 -0.78 -22.08
N SER A 76 18.44 -1.70 -21.34
CA SER A 76 18.97 -3.03 -21.07
C SER A 76 19.00 -3.93 -22.31
N ASN A 77 18.22 -3.60 -23.35
CA ASN A 77 18.20 -4.31 -24.62
C ASN A 77 17.96 -3.35 -25.81
N PRO A 78 19.02 -2.75 -26.37
CA PRO A 78 18.91 -1.83 -27.51
C PRO A 78 18.26 -2.42 -28.75
N GLU A 79 18.36 -3.74 -28.91
CA GLU A 79 17.90 -4.47 -30.08
C GLU A 79 16.42 -4.86 -30.00
N ALA A 80 15.77 -4.67 -28.85
CA ALA A 80 14.38 -5.08 -28.63
C ALA A 80 13.41 -4.53 -29.70
N HIS A 81 13.60 -3.28 -30.12
CA HIS A 81 12.74 -2.65 -31.13
C HIS A 81 12.71 -3.40 -32.48
N LYS A 82 13.78 -4.13 -32.82
CA LYS A 82 13.88 -4.90 -34.08
C LYS A 82 12.91 -6.08 -34.12
N TYR A 83 12.48 -6.58 -32.97
CA TYR A 83 11.65 -7.78 -32.87
C TYR A 83 10.15 -7.49 -32.78
N LEU A 84 9.72 -6.23 -32.57
CA LEU A 84 8.31 -5.88 -32.42
C LEU A 84 7.48 -6.20 -33.66
N LYS A 85 7.98 -5.89 -34.86
CA LYS A 85 7.29 -6.18 -36.12
C LYS A 85 7.20 -7.70 -36.36
N PRO A 86 8.30 -8.47 -36.30
CA PRO A 86 8.26 -9.93 -36.41
C PRO A 86 7.29 -10.62 -35.44
N ILE A 87 7.20 -10.14 -34.19
CA ILE A 87 6.26 -10.71 -33.20
C ILE A 87 4.81 -10.48 -33.64
N ARG A 88 4.47 -9.27 -34.08
CA ARG A 88 3.10 -8.95 -34.54
C ARG A 88 2.71 -9.77 -35.76
N GLU A 89 3.64 -10.01 -36.67
CA GLU A 89 3.43 -10.85 -37.85
C GLU A 89 3.21 -12.31 -37.46
N ALA A 90 4.06 -12.87 -36.59
CA ALA A 90 3.89 -14.23 -36.08
C ALA A 90 2.55 -14.41 -35.35
N LEU A 91 2.11 -13.43 -34.56
CA LEU A 91 0.80 -13.47 -33.89
C LEU A 91 -0.37 -13.41 -34.88
N ALA A 92 -0.28 -12.56 -35.92
CA ALA A 92 -1.30 -12.46 -36.95
C ALA A 92 -1.46 -13.77 -37.76
N ASN A 93 -0.37 -14.54 -37.87
CA ASN A 93 -0.36 -15.85 -38.52
C ASN A 93 -0.62 -17.02 -37.56
N GLU A 94 -0.99 -16.75 -36.30
CA GLU A 94 -1.19 -17.76 -35.24
C GLU A 94 0.05 -18.64 -34.95
N GLU A 95 1.25 -18.15 -35.28
CA GLU A 95 2.54 -18.81 -35.04
C GLU A 95 3.02 -18.57 -33.60
N TYR A 96 2.24 -19.00 -32.60
CA TYR A 96 2.46 -18.65 -31.19
C TYR A 96 3.84 -19.05 -30.64
N LYS A 97 4.38 -20.19 -31.08
CA LYS A 97 5.71 -20.64 -30.66
C LYS A 97 6.79 -19.68 -31.14
N LEU A 98 6.73 -19.26 -32.40
CA LEU A 98 7.67 -18.29 -32.96
C LEU A 98 7.52 -16.93 -32.30
N ALA A 99 6.28 -16.47 -32.09
CA ALA A 99 6.02 -15.22 -31.39
C ALA A 99 6.65 -15.21 -29.98
N ASN A 100 6.53 -16.31 -29.24
CA ASN A 100 7.15 -16.45 -27.92
C ASN A 100 8.69 -16.43 -27.99
N GLU A 101 9.29 -17.15 -28.93
CA GLU A 101 10.74 -17.16 -29.14
C GLU A 101 11.29 -15.76 -29.47
N LEU A 102 10.57 -15.01 -30.32
CA LEU A 102 10.92 -13.63 -30.66
C LEU A 102 10.73 -12.67 -29.48
N CYS A 103 9.66 -12.85 -28.69
CA CYS A 103 9.37 -12.03 -27.50
C CYS A 103 10.49 -12.10 -26.45
N ARG A 104 11.09 -13.29 -26.25
CA ARG A 104 12.25 -13.45 -25.35
C ARG A 104 13.45 -12.59 -25.76
N LYS A 105 13.60 -12.29 -27.06
CA LYS A 105 14.67 -11.42 -27.57
C LYS A 105 14.44 -9.93 -27.28
N MET A 106 13.25 -9.54 -26.80
CA MET A 106 12.92 -8.16 -26.39
C MET A 106 13.11 -7.92 -24.88
N GLN A 107 13.32 -8.97 -24.09
CA GLN A 107 13.43 -8.85 -22.63
C GLN A 107 14.77 -8.20 -22.22
N GLY A 108 14.79 -7.60 -21.03
CA GLY A 108 16.02 -7.11 -20.40
C GLY A 108 16.84 -8.25 -19.76
N TYR A 109 17.86 -7.89 -18.98
CA TYR A 109 18.63 -8.88 -18.22
C TYR A 109 17.72 -9.70 -17.30
N TYR A 110 17.84 -11.02 -17.38
CA TYR A 110 17.38 -11.92 -16.33
C TYR A 110 18.53 -12.12 -15.36
N THR A 111 18.33 -11.71 -14.11
CA THR A 111 19.14 -12.12 -12.96
C THR A 111 18.37 -13.14 -12.16
#